data_AF-A0A391NX65-F1
#
_entry.id   AF-A0A391NX65-F1
#
_cell.length_a   1.000
_cell.length_b   1.000
_cell.length_c   1.000
_cell.angle_alpha   90.00
_cell.angle_beta   90.00
_cell.angle_gamma   90.00
#
_symmetry.space_group_name_H-M   'P 1'
#
loop_
_entity.id
_entity.type
_entity.pdbx_description
1 polymer ?
#
loop_
_entity_poly.entity_id
_entity_poly.type
_entity_poly.pdbx_seq_one_letter_code
_entity_poly.pdbx_strand_id
1 'polypeptide(L)'
;MALDDLQVDSFKVMDVKRLRGDNLSRAVGRIAGTGGRVKFSIENATHTRMVIADSTIHVLGSHQNVRVAKDALCDLIRGSPASTVYTRLSQTASRVNNRF
;
A
#
# COMPACT_ATOMS: atom_id res chain seq x y z
N MET A 1 25.51 -5.11 10.57
CA MET A 1 24.31 -4.26 10.69
C MET A 1 23.20 -5.01 9.97
N ALA A 2 22.27 -5.60 10.72
CA ALA A 2 21.39 -6.67 10.25
C ALA A 2 20.45 -6.18 9.14
N LEU A 3 20.65 -6.66 7.91
CA LEU A 3 19.72 -6.55 6.79
C LEU A 3 18.49 -7.49 6.96
N ASP A 4 18.28 -8.03 8.16
CA ASP A 4 17.81 -9.40 8.35
C ASP A 4 16.29 -9.52 8.56
N ASP A 5 15.49 -8.58 8.05
CA ASP A 5 14.04 -8.69 8.16
C ASP A 5 13.28 -8.04 6.99
N LEU A 6 13.88 -8.08 5.79
CA LEU A 6 13.23 -7.62 4.57
C LEU A 6 12.34 -8.72 3.99
N GLN A 7 11.02 -8.51 4.06
CA GLN A 7 10.02 -9.44 3.55
C GLN A 7 9.40 -8.91 2.26
N VAL A 8 9.05 -9.83 1.35
CA VAL A 8 8.16 -9.55 0.22
C VAL A 8 6.81 -10.20 0.49
N ASP A 9 5.74 -9.41 0.46
CA ASP A 9 4.37 -9.85 0.55
C ASP A 9 3.64 -9.51 -0.75
N SER A 10 2.85 -10.45 -1.24
CA SER A 10 2.14 -10.35 -2.51
C SER A 10 0.67 -10.65 -2.30
N PHE A 11 -0.21 -9.77 -2.78
CA PHE A 11 -1.65 -9.97 -2.67
C PHE A 11 -2.37 -9.47 -3.91
N LYS A 12 -3.56 -10.02 -4.19
CA LYS A 12 -4.38 -9.60 -5.32
C LYS A 12 -5.42 -8.60 -4.86
N VAL A 13 -5.74 -7.64 -5.72
CA VAL A 13 -6.85 -6.69 -5.48
C VAL A 13 -8.18 -7.44 -5.24
N MET A 14 -8.33 -8.58 -5.91
CA MET A 14 -9.49 -9.48 -5.80
C MET A 14 -9.68 -10.11 -4.42
N ASP A 15 -8.60 -10.25 -3.65
CA ASP A 15 -8.64 -10.83 -2.30
C ASP A 15 -9.27 -9.86 -1.29
N VAL A 16 -9.18 -8.55 -1.57
CA VAL A 16 -9.78 -7.49 -0.74
C VAL A 16 -11.23 -7.22 -1.14
N LYS A 17 -11.49 -7.12 -2.45
CA LYS A 17 -12.82 -6.87 -2.99
C LYS A 17 -12.97 -7.62 -4.30
N ARG A 18 -13.98 -8.47 -4.41
CA ARG A 18 -14.30 -9.16 -5.67
C ARG A 18 -14.79 -8.16 -6.70
N LEU A 19 -13.90 -7.74 -7.59
CA LEU A 19 -14.16 -6.78 -8.68
C LEU A 19 -14.11 -7.50 -10.03
N ARG A 20 -14.86 -7.03 -11.04
CA ARG A 20 -14.83 -7.60 -12.39
C ARG A 20 -14.78 -6.50 -13.43
N GLY A 21 -14.12 -6.78 -14.55
CA GLY A 21 -14.00 -5.85 -15.69
C GLY A 21 -13.47 -4.48 -15.28
N ASP A 22 -14.18 -3.43 -15.69
CA ASP A 22 -13.80 -2.02 -15.50
C ASP A 22 -13.62 -1.61 -14.03
N ASN A 23 -14.26 -2.30 -13.09
CA ASN A 23 -14.10 -1.98 -11.68
C ASN A 23 -12.70 -2.39 -11.16
N LEU A 24 -12.12 -3.46 -11.71
CA LEU A 24 -10.77 -3.90 -11.35
C LEU A 24 -9.72 -2.91 -11.86
N SER A 25 -9.82 -2.50 -13.14
CA SER A 25 -8.89 -1.52 -13.73
C SER A 25 -8.96 -0.18 -13.03
N ARG A 26 -10.16 0.27 -12.64
CA ARG A 26 -10.34 1.48 -11.81
C ARG A 26 -9.71 1.36 -10.43
N ALA A 27 -9.85 0.22 -9.75
CA ALA A 27 -9.22 0.01 -8.45
C ALA A 27 -7.69 0.05 -8.54
N VAL A 28 -7.11 -0.62 -9.54
CA VAL A 28 -5.67 -0.57 -9.83
C VAL A 28 -5.23 0.86 -10.15
N GLY A 29 -5.99 1.56 -10.99
CA GLY A 29 -5.74 2.97 -11.34
C GLY A 29 -5.78 3.92 -10.13
N ARG A 30 -6.63 3.64 -9.13
CA ARG A 30 -6.68 4.41 -7.88
C ARG A 30 -5.45 4.19 -6.99
N ILE A 31 -4.93 2.97 -6.97
CA ILE A 31 -3.73 2.60 -6.20
C ILE A 31 -2.48 3.22 -6.82
N ALA A 32 -2.36 3.14 -8.15
CA ALA A 32 -1.27 3.79 -8.86
C ALA A 32 -1.39 5.32 -8.74
N GLY A 33 -2.60 5.85 -8.93
CA GLY A 33 -2.84 7.28 -9.08
C GLY A 33 -2.24 7.83 -10.38
N THR A 34 -2.48 9.12 -10.65
CA THR A 34 -1.93 9.78 -11.83
C THR A 34 -0.40 9.81 -11.76
N GLY A 35 0.27 9.16 -12.73
CA GLY A 35 1.73 9.09 -12.81
C GLY A 35 2.38 8.32 -11.65
N GLY A 36 1.65 7.43 -10.97
CA GLY A 36 2.20 6.67 -9.84
C GLY A 36 2.25 7.46 -8.52
N ARG A 37 1.72 8.70 -8.48
CA ARG A 37 1.84 9.57 -7.29
C ARG A 37 1.36 8.92 -6.00
N VAL A 38 0.22 8.23 -6.03
CA VAL A 38 -0.36 7.60 -4.82
C VAL A 38 0.54 6.46 -4.34
N LYS A 39 0.99 5.61 -5.28
CA LYS A 39 1.98 4.55 -5.00
C LYS A 39 3.22 5.13 -4.33
N PHE A 40 3.85 6.16 -4.93
CA PHE A 40 5.07 6.77 -4.39
C PHE A 40 4.87 7.42 -3.03
N SER A 41 3.71 8.07 -2.80
CA SER A 41 3.40 8.66 -1.50
C SER A 41 3.29 7.60 -0.40
N ILE A 42 2.67 6.46 -0.68
CA ILE A 42 2.59 5.35 0.28
C ILE A 42 3.98 4.75 0.50
N GLU A 43 4.71 4.43 -0.56
CA GLU A 43 6.07 3.89 -0.48
C GLU A 43 7.00 4.75 0.39
N ASN A 44 6.95 6.06 0.22
CA ASN A 44 7.76 7.00 1.00
C ASN A 44 7.30 7.10 2.46
N ALA A 45 5.98 7.06 2.71
CA ALA A 45 5.43 7.14 4.06
C ALA A 45 5.70 5.88 4.89
N THR A 46 5.76 4.71 4.25
CA THR A 46 5.97 3.42 4.92
C THR A 46 7.39 2.88 4.80
N HIS A 47 8.30 3.59 4.11
CA HIS A 47 9.64 3.08 3.79
C HIS A 47 9.61 1.69 3.15
N THR A 48 8.71 1.48 2.19
CA THR A 48 8.57 0.23 1.44
C THR A 48 8.81 0.44 -0.04
N ARG A 49 9.08 -0.63 -0.77
CA ARG A 49 9.09 -0.66 -2.24
C ARG A 49 7.96 -1.53 -2.74
N MET A 50 7.22 -1.05 -3.73
CA MET A 50 6.01 -1.67 -4.24
C MET A 50 6.08 -1.83 -5.74
N VAL A 51 5.52 -2.94 -6.24
CA VAL A 51 5.36 -3.21 -7.66
C VAL A 51 3.92 -3.63 -7.92
N ILE A 52 3.31 -3.05 -8.94
CA ILE A 52 1.94 -3.37 -9.36
C ILE A 52 2.07 -4.09 -10.69
N ALA A 53 1.65 -5.36 -10.75
CA ALA A 53 1.67 -6.19 -11.94
C ALA A 53 0.25 -6.72 -12.19
N ASP A 54 -0.40 -6.22 -13.24
CA ASP A 54 -1.80 -6.45 -13.57
C ASP A 54 -2.76 -6.19 -12.40
N SER A 55 -3.10 -7.24 -11.65
CA SER A 55 -4.01 -7.21 -10.49
C SER A 55 -3.34 -7.67 -9.19
N THR A 56 -2.04 -7.92 -9.24
CA THR A 56 -1.22 -8.36 -8.11
C THR A 56 -0.31 -7.21 -7.67
N ILE A 57 -0.24 -6.99 -6.36
CA ILE A 57 0.59 -5.97 -5.75
C ILE A 57 1.62 -6.68 -4.89
N HIS A 58 2.89 -6.38 -5.17
CA HIS A 58 4.03 -6.84 -4.40
C HIS A 58 4.53 -5.70 -3.53
N VAL A 59 4.74 -5.95 -2.25
CA VAL A 59 5.25 -4.98 -1.28
C VAL A 59 6.47 -5.58 -0.59
N LEU A 60 7.56 -4.84 -0.62
CA LEU A 60 8.85 -5.19 -0.04
C LEU A 60 9.18 -4.19 1.07
N GLY A 61 9.54 -4.70 2.25
CA GLY A 61 9.87 -3.87 3.41
C GLY A 61 10.01 -4.71 4.68
N SER A 62 10.17 -4.04 5.83
CA SER A 62 10.10 -4.73 7.13
C SER A 62 8.68 -5.21 7.40
N HIS A 63 8.54 -6.27 8.20
CA HIS A 63 7.23 -6.88 8.49
C HIS A 63 6.17 -5.85 8.95
N GLN A 64 6.54 -4.94 9.85
CA GLN A 64 5.64 -3.90 10.35
C GLN A 64 5.28 -2.88 9.26
N ASN A 65 6.24 -2.45 8.45
CA ASN A 65 6.03 -1.46 7.39
C ASN A 65 5.16 -2.03 6.26
N VAL A 66 5.41 -3.29 5.88
CA VAL A 66 4.61 -4.02 4.88
C VAL A 66 3.15 -4.10 5.33
N ARG A 67 2.89 -4.39 6.62
CA ARG A 67 1.53 -4.41 7.17
C ARG A 67 0.83 -3.05 7.04
N VAL A 68 1.50 -1.96 7.43
CA VAL A 68 0.93 -0.60 7.32
C VAL A 68 0.63 -0.23 5.87
N ALA A 69 1.54 -0.56 4.95
CA ALA A 69 1.33 -0.34 3.51
C ALA A 69 0.14 -1.14 2.99
N LYS A 70 0.01 -2.42 3.37
CA LYS A 70 -1.14 -3.26 2.98
C LYS A 70 -2.47 -2.71 3.51
N ASP A 71 -2.51 -2.21 4.74
CA ASP A 71 -3.73 -1.62 5.30
C ASP A 71 -4.17 -0.37 4.50
N ALA A 72 -3.22 0.50 4.16
CA ALA A 72 -3.48 1.68 3.33
C ALA A 72 -3.97 1.29 1.91
N LEU A 73 -3.37 0.27 1.31
CA LEU A 73 -3.78 -0.26 0.01
C LEU A 73 -5.18 -0.88 0.05
N CYS A 74 -5.49 -1.64 1.11
CA CYS A 74 -6.81 -2.20 1.33
C CYS A 74 -7.88 -1.10 1.44
N ASP A 75 -7.58 0.00 2.14
CA ASP A 75 -8.49 1.15 2.23
C ASP A 75 -8.75 1.78 0.86
N LEU A 76 -7.72 1.96 0.03
CA LEU A 76 -7.87 2.47 -1.33
C LEU A 76 -8.73 1.53 -2.21
N ILE A 77 -8.51 0.21 -2.12
CA ILE A 77 -9.29 -0.80 -2.85
C ILE A 77 -10.76 -0.81 -2.40
N ARG A 78 -11.00 -0.69 -1.09
CA ARG A 78 -12.36 -0.61 -0.53
C ARG A 78 -13.11 0.63 -0.99
N GLY A 79 -12.39 1.70 -1.32
CA GLY A 79 -12.93 2.93 -1.88
C GLY A 79 -12.76 4.16 -0.99
N SER A 80 -11.96 4.06 0.08
CA SER A 80 -11.68 5.16 1.01
C SER A 80 -10.99 6.33 0.30
N PRO A 81 -11.42 7.58 0.52
CA PRO A 81 -10.80 8.75 -0.09
C PRO A 81 -9.32 8.85 0.28
N ALA A 82 -8.48 9.22 -0.69
CA ALA A 82 -7.02 9.24 -0.52
C ALA A 82 -6.59 10.15 0.65
N SER A 83 -7.28 11.27 0.86
CA SER A 83 -7.07 12.17 2.00
C SER A 83 -7.17 11.46 3.35
N THR A 84 -8.18 10.60 3.55
CA THR A 84 -8.32 9.82 4.79
C THR A 84 -7.19 8.80 4.95
N VAL A 85 -6.76 8.18 3.86
CA VAL A 85 -5.64 7.22 3.87
C VAL A 85 -4.33 7.92 4.25
N TYR A 86 -4.05 9.12 3.70
CA TYR A 86 -2.87 9.90 4.07
C TYR A 86 -2.88 10.33 5.53
N THR A 87 -4.03 10.76 6.07
CA THR A 87 -4.16 11.09 7.50
C THR A 87 -3.85 9.87 8.37
N ARG A 88 -4.40 8.69 8.03
CA ARG A 88 -4.11 7.44 8.75
C ARG A 88 -2.65 7.04 8.65
N LEU A 89 -2.04 7.18 7.47
CA LEU A 89 -0.62 6.91 7.25
C LEU A 89 0.25 7.82 8.12
N SER A 90 -0.05 9.12 8.21
CA SER A 90 0.68 10.05 9.08
C SER A 90 0.55 9.69 10.57
N GLN A 91 -0.65 9.34 11.03
CA GLN A 91 -0.89 8.86 12.41
C GLN A 91 -0.17 7.53 12.72
N THR A 92 -0.04 6.66 11.73
CA THR A 92 0.64 5.36 11.91
C THR A 92 2.14 5.51 11.82
N ALA A 93 2.65 6.31 10.88
CA ALA A 93 4.08 6.62 10.70
C ALA A 93 4.65 7.34 11.93
N SER A 94 3.94 8.33 12.50
CA SER A 94 4.34 8.98 13.75
C SER A 94 4.45 7.99 14.92
N ARG A 95 3.55 6.99 15.00
CA ARG A 95 3.64 5.91 16.01
C ARG A 95 4.78 4.92 15.77
N VAL A 96 5.09 4.62 14.51
CA VAL A 96 6.21 3.73 14.13
C VAL A 96 7.55 4.41 14.42
N ASN A 97 7.66 5.72 14.13
CA ASN A 97 8.87 6.50 14.37
C ASN A 97 9.13 6.78 15.86
N ASN A 98 8.08 6.83 16.69
CA ASN A 98 8.21 7.07 18.14
C ASN A 98 8.56 5.80 18.96
N ARG A 99 8.83 4.67 18.28
CA ARG A 99 9.24 3.41 18.91
C ARG A 99 10.73 3.11 18.77
N PHE A 100 11.51 4.04 18.21
CA PHE A 100 12.97 4.01 18.13
C PHE A 100 13.56 5.23 18.80
#